data_AF-A0A955DD36-F1
#
_entry.id   AF-A0A955DD36-F1
#
_cell.length_a   1.000
_cell.length_b   1.000
_cell.length_c   1.000
_cell.angle_alpha   90.00
_cell.angle_beta   90.00
_cell.angle_gamma   90.00
#
_symmetry.space_group_name_H-M   'P 1'
#
loop_
_entity.id
_entity.type
_entity.pdbx_description
1 polymer ?
#
loop_
_entity_poly.entity_id
_entity_poly.type
_entity_poly.pdbx_seq_one_letter_code
_entity_poly.pdbx_strand_id
1 'polypeptide(L)'
;MNILRPTVEAAYWLVLTVWTGAIVTAGVAASFAFTILPDVAMTLPDYPAATNPGQLAAGLLMERVFWFVDVVQFGSAAALLILLVIQLIAFRRPGRGLSNVVRTLAILVAVASLGWRASTIAPGMNAELRAYWNAAQSVETAAEARAHQAAFDVDHPKAARWFNITFASLLLAIVASAVHTVPLVPRPRATDALEPPALATRR
;
A
#
# COMPACT_ATOMS: atom_id res chain seq x y z
N MET A 1 -8.11 -28.42 -16.54
CA MET A 1 -7.23 -27.67 -15.61
C MET A 1 -6.59 -26.40 -16.21
N ASN A 2 -6.79 -26.04 -17.49
CA ASN A 2 -6.11 -24.88 -18.11
C ASN A 2 -6.62 -23.49 -17.69
N ILE A 3 -7.84 -23.36 -17.13
CA ILE A 3 -8.44 -22.05 -16.80
C ILE A 3 -8.05 -21.57 -15.40
N LEU A 4 -7.75 -22.47 -14.46
CA LEU A 4 -7.48 -22.10 -13.06
C LEU A 4 -6.23 -21.21 -12.91
N ARG A 5 -5.18 -21.48 -13.68
CA ARG A 5 -3.94 -20.70 -13.63
C ARG A 5 -4.14 -19.23 -14.04
N PRO A 6 -4.69 -18.92 -15.24
CA PRO A 6 -4.91 -17.53 -15.62
C PRO A 6 -5.91 -16.82 -14.70
N THR A 7 -6.92 -17.52 -14.16
CA THR A 7 -7.84 -16.92 -13.18
C THR A 7 -7.12 -16.51 -11.89
N VAL A 8 -6.27 -17.37 -11.32
CA VAL A 8 -5.49 -17.05 -10.11
C VAL A 8 -4.48 -15.93 -10.37
N GLU A 9 -3.88 -15.90 -11.55
CA GLU A 9 -2.97 -14.81 -11.94
C GLU A 9 -3.71 -13.48 -12.05
N ALA A 10 -4.87 -13.46 -12.71
CA ALA A 10 -5.70 -12.26 -12.83
C ALA A 10 -6.18 -11.76 -11.46
N ALA A 11 -6.63 -12.67 -10.58
CA ALA A 11 -7.01 -12.33 -9.22
C ALA A 11 -5.84 -11.76 -8.41
N TYR A 12 -4.64 -12.33 -8.56
CA TYR A 12 -3.43 -11.82 -7.91
C TYR A 12 -3.12 -10.38 -8.33
N TRP A 13 -3.13 -10.11 -9.63
CA TRP A 13 -2.91 -8.75 -10.15
C TRP A 13 -3.98 -7.77 -9.67
N LEU A 14 -5.25 -8.18 -9.72
CA LEU A 14 -6.36 -7.35 -9.25
C LEU A 14 -6.18 -6.96 -7.78
N VAL A 15 -5.90 -7.93 -6.90
CA VAL A 15 -5.71 -7.68 -5.46
C VAL A 15 -4.49 -6.80 -5.20
N LEU A 16 -3.37 -7.05 -5.88
CA LEU A 16 -2.15 -6.25 -5.76
C LEU A 16 -2.37 -4.79 -6.19
N THR A 17 -3.11 -4.57 -7.28
CA THR A 17 -3.46 -3.24 -7.78
C THR A 17 -4.46 -2.55 -6.86
N VAL A 18 -5.47 -3.26 -6.33
CA VAL A 18 -6.44 -2.69 -5.37
C VAL A 18 -5.72 -2.23 -4.10
N TRP A 19 -4.82 -3.04 -3.55
CA TRP A 19 -4.07 -2.66 -2.34
C TRP A 19 -3.21 -1.42 -2.60
N THR A 20 -2.43 -1.43 -3.69
CA THR A 20 -1.57 -0.30 -4.07
C THR A 20 -2.40 0.96 -4.32
N GLY A 21 -3.51 0.82 -5.05
CA GLY A 21 -4.43 1.92 -5.37
C GLY A 21 -5.02 2.55 -4.13
N ALA A 22 -5.49 1.75 -3.15
CA ALA A 22 -6.03 2.25 -1.89
C ALA A 22 -5.01 3.12 -1.13
N ILE A 23 -3.75 2.70 -1.08
CA ILE A 23 -2.66 3.47 -0.45
C ILE A 23 -2.42 4.79 -1.18
N VAL A 24 -2.34 4.76 -2.52
CA VAL A 24 -2.13 5.98 -3.33
C VAL A 24 -3.28 6.95 -3.15
N THR A 25 -4.53 6.48 -3.23
CA THR A 25 -5.72 7.31 -3.03
C THR A 25 -5.74 7.93 -1.64
N ALA A 26 -5.42 7.17 -0.60
CA ALA A 26 -5.33 7.68 0.76
C ALA A 26 -4.27 8.79 0.90
N GLY A 27 -3.09 8.57 0.31
CA GLY A 27 -2.00 9.56 0.31
C GLY A 27 -2.40 10.85 -0.39
N VAL A 28 -2.99 10.76 -1.58
CA VAL A 28 -3.48 11.92 -2.34
C VAL A 28 -4.58 12.65 -1.57
N ALA A 29 -5.56 11.93 -1.02
CA ALA A 29 -6.63 12.52 -0.22
C ALA A 29 -6.08 13.25 1.02
N ALA A 30 -5.12 12.64 1.73
CA ALA A 30 -4.45 13.26 2.87
C ALA A 30 -3.72 14.54 2.46
N SER A 31 -2.94 14.51 1.37
CA SER A 31 -2.25 15.70 0.87
C SER A 31 -3.21 16.85 0.58
N PHE A 32 -4.32 16.59 -0.13
CA PHE A 32 -5.31 17.64 -0.40
C PHE A 32 -5.98 18.14 0.88
N ALA A 33 -6.42 17.24 1.77
CA ALA A 33 -7.10 17.63 3.00
C ALA A 33 -6.20 18.48 3.91
N PHE A 34 -4.96 18.06 4.14
CA PHE A 34 -4.02 18.76 5.03
C PHE A 34 -3.32 19.96 4.40
N THR A 35 -3.40 20.16 3.08
CA THR A 35 -2.92 21.38 2.43
C THR A 35 -4.03 22.43 2.27
N ILE A 36 -5.24 22.02 1.87
CA ILE A 36 -6.30 22.97 1.54
C ILE A 36 -7.06 23.44 2.80
N LEU A 37 -7.43 22.52 3.69
CA LEU A 37 -8.34 22.87 4.79
C LEU A 37 -7.73 23.84 5.81
N PRO A 38 -6.43 23.79 6.15
CA PRO A 38 -5.81 24.80 7.03
C PRO A 38 -5.83 26.23 6.47
N ASP A 39 -5.84 26.39 5.14
CA ASP A 39 -5.77 27.70 4.49
C ASP A 39 -7.16 28.36 4.35
N VAL A 40 -8.22 27.58 4.40
CA VAL A 40 -9.59 28.10 4.48
C VAL A 40 -9.81 28.50 5.93
N ALA A 41 -10.07 29.79 6.19
CA ALA A 41 -10.36 30.34 7.53
C ALA A 41 -11.66 29.78 8.14
N MET A 42 -11.69 28.47 8.36
CA MET A 42 -12.80 27.72 8.92
C MET A 42 -12.88 27.96 10.42
N THR A 43 -14.10 28.04 10.90
CA THR A 43 -14.41 27.94 12.31
C THR A 43 -15.09 26.60 12.54
N LEU A 44 -14.76 25.95 13.66
CA LEU A 44 -15.41 24.73 14.12
C LEU A 44 -16.06 25.07 15.45
N PRO A 45 -17.36 25.45 15.47
CA PRO A 45 -18.03 25.92 16.69
C PRO A 45 -17.97 24.90 17.84
N ASP A 46 -18.00 23.60 17.52
CA ASP A 46 -17.93 22.52 18.49
C ASP A 46 -16.51 22.30 19.04
N TYR A 47 -15.50 22.96 18.47
CA TYR A 47 -14.09 22.80 18.84
C TYR A 47 -13.40 24.16 19.09
N PRO A 48 -13.88 24.95 20.08
CA PRO A 48 -13.38 26.30 20.33
C PRO A 48 -11.93 26.35 20.82
N ALA A 49 -11.36 25.24 21.31
CA ALA A 49 -9.96 25.14 21.72
C ALA A 49 -9.00 24.68 20.61
N ALA A 50 -9.50 24.42 19.40
CA ALA A 50 -8.66 23.96 18.30
C ALA A 50 -7.67 25.06 17.86
N THR A 51 -6.37 24.82 18.07
CA THR A 51 -5.30 25.73 17.64
C THR A 51 -5.29 25.93 16.11
N ASN A 52 -5.64 24.88 15.37
CA ASN A 52 -5.77 24.91 13.91
C ASN A 52 -7.06 24.19 13.49
N PRO A 53 -8.20 24.92 13.39
CA PRO A 53 -9.49 24.33 13.06
C PRO A 53 -9.50 23.61 11.71
N GLY A 54 -8.77 24.12 10.71
CA GLY A 54 -8.68 23.49 9.39
C GLY A 54 -7.95 22.15 9.42
N GLN A 55 -6.85 22.05 10.18
CA GLN A 55 -6.14 20.78 10.39
C GLN A 55 -6.99 19.79 11.19
N LEU A 56 -7.76 20.26 12.18
CA LEU A 56 -8.70 19.42 12.93
C LEU A 56 -9.79 18.86 12.01
N ALA A 57 -10.38 19.69 11.15
CA ALA A 57 -11.37 19.27 10.15
C ALA A 57 -10.79 18.23 9.19
N ALA A 58 -9.55 18.42 8.73
CA ALA A 58 -8.85 17.44 7.91
C ALA A 58 -8.68 16.10 8.64
N GLY A 59 -8.29 16.14 9.92
CA GLY A 59 -8.15 14.94 10.76
C GLY A 59 -9.47 14.16 10.91
N LEU A 60 -10.57 14.85 11.20
CA LEU A 60 -11.91 14.24 11.33
C LEU A 60 -12.39 13.60 10.02
N LEU A 61 -12.13 14.27 8.88
CA LEU A 61 -12.44 13.73 7.56
C LEU A 61 -11.58 12.49 7.27
N MET A 62 -10.28 12.59 7.49
CA MET A 62 -9.32 11.56 7.12
C MET A 62 -9.38 10.32 8.02
N GLU A 63 -9.86 10.41 9.26
CA GLU A 63 -10.06 9.22 10.12
C GLU A 63 -10.92 8.16 9.42
N ARG A 64 -12.04 8.58 8.82
CA ARG A 64 -12.94 7.66 8.11
C ARG A 64 -12.30 7.07 6.87
N VAL A 65 -11.55 7.89 6.13
CA VAL A 65 -10.81 7.44 4.94
C VAL A 65 -9.74 6.43 5.33
N PHE A 66 -8.96 6.70 6.37
CA PHE A 66 -7.91 5.80 6.84
C PHE A 66 -8.46 4.49 7.39
N TRP A 67 -9.58 4.53 8.12
CA TRP A 67 -10.25 3.32 8.58
C TRP A 67 -10.68 2.44 7.39
N PHE A 68 -11.30 3.03 6.38
CA PHE A 68 -11.72 2.28 5.19
C PHE A 68 -10.51 1.70 4.43
N VAL A 69 -9.45 2.50 4.29
CA VAL A 69 -8.20 2.05 3.66
C VAL A 69 -7.59 0.90 4.45
N ASP A 70 -7.57 0.94 5.78
CA ASP A 70 -7.06 -0.16 6.60
C ASP A 70 -7.87 -1.45 6.38
N VAL A 71 -9.19 -1.38 6.29
CA VAL A 71 -10.03 -2.54 5.94
C VAL A 71 -9.65 -3.13 4.58
N VAL A 72 -9.51 -2.27 3.56
CA VAL A 72 -9.10 -2.69 2.22
C VAL A 72 -7.70 -3.30 2.23
N GLN A 73 -6.76 -2.70 2.97
CA GLN A 73 -5.39 -3.20 3.10
C GLN A 73 -5.35 -4.59 3.77
N PHE A 74 -6.06 -4.80 4.87
CA PHE A 74 -6.11 -6.10 5.55
C PHE A 74 -6.78 -7.18 4.69
N GLY A 75 -7.89 -6.85 4.03
CA GLY A 75 -8.56 -7.78 3.11
C GLY A 75 -7.65 -8.14 1.92
N SER A 76 -6.98 -7.15 1.34
CA SER A 76 -6.06 -7.37 0.22
C SER A 76 -4.82 -8.16 0.65
N ALA A 77 -4.28 -7.89 1.84
CA ALA A 77 -3.16 -8.62 2.41
C ALA A 77 -3.47 -10.12 2.56
N ALA A 78 -4.61 -10.45 3.17
CA ALA A 78 -5.04 -11.83 3.34
C ALA A 78 -5.26 -12.53 1.99
N ALA A 79 -5.98 -11.88 1.07
CA ALA A 79 -6.23 -12.43 -0.26
C ALA A 79 -4.93 -12.64 -1.05
N LEU A 80 -4.00 -11.69 -1.01
CA LEU A 80 -2.73 -11.76 -1.73
C LEU A 80 -1.84 -12.89 -1.20
N LEU A 81 -1.80 -13.10 0.12
CA LEU A 81 -1.08 -14.22 0.73
C LEU A 81 -1.66 -15.56 0.30
N ILE A 82 -3.00 -15.72 0.32
CA ILE A 82 -3.67 -16.95 -0.13
C ILE A 82 -3.33 -17.23 -1.61
N LEU A 83 -3.46 -16.21 -2.47
CA LEU A 83 -3.15 -16.34 -3.90
C LEU A 83 -1.68 -16.69 -4.14
N LEU A 84 -0.76 -16.09 -3.36
CA LEU A 84 0.67 -16.40 -3.41
C LEU A 84 0.94 -17.87 -3.02
N VAL A 85 0.32 -18.35 -1.95
CA VAL A 85 0.43 -19.75 -1.50
C VAL A 85 -0.10 -20.71 -2.58
N ILE A 86 -1.27 -20.42 -3.18
CA ILE A 86 -1.84 -21.20 -4.28
C ILE A 86 -0.86 -21.25 -5.47
N GLN A 87 -0.27 -20.11 -5.85
CA GLN A 87 0.69 -20.07 -6.96
C GLN A 87 1.96 -20.89 -6.69
N LEU A 88 2.46 -20.88 -5.45
CA LEU A 88 3.68 -21.60 -5.05
C LEU A 88 3.44 -23.12 -4.94
N ILE A 89 2.33 -23.54 -4.33
CA ILE A 89 2.04 -24.95 -4.04
C ILE A 89 1.35 -25.63 -5.23
N ALA A 90 0.23 -25.10 -5.70
CA ALA A 90 -0.64 -25.78 -6.66
C ALA A 90 -0.09 -25.76 -8.09
N PHE A 91 0.60 -24.69 -8.48
CA PHE A 91 1.13 -24.56 -9.85
C PHE A 91 2.61 -24.91 -9.98
N ARG A 92 3.26 -25.28 -8.87
CA ARG A 92 4.69 -25.65 -8.79
C ARG A 92 5.57 -24.70 -9.61
N ARG A 93 5.24 -23.40 -9.59
CA ARG A 93 6.02 -22.40 -10.33
C ARG A 93 7.47 -22.53 -9.90
N PRO A 94 8.44 -22.49 -10.83
CA PRO A 94 9.85 -22.65 -10.48
C PRO A 94 10.24 -21.54 -9.51
N GLY A 95 10.25 -21.86 -8.20
CA GLY A 95 10.47 -20.91 -7.11
C GLY A 95 11.90 -20.33 -7.09
N ARG A 96 12.75 -20.72 -8.05
CA ARG A 96 14.17 -20.37 -8.13
C ARG A 96 14.48 -19.13 -8.97
N GLY A 97 13.47 -18.52 -9.61
CA GLY A 97 13.68 -17.23 -10.27
C GLY A 97 13.87 -16.12 -9.23
N LEU A 98 14.97 -15.36 -9.34
CA LEU A 98 15.25 -14.21 -8.45
C LEU A 98 14.06 -13.26 -8.34
N SER A 99 13.34 -13.01 -9.45
CA SER A 99 12.14 -12.18 -9.47
C SER A 99 11.02 -12.71 -8.57
N ASN A 100 10.80 -14.02 -8.51
CA ASN A 100 9.79 -14.61 -7.62
C ASN A 100 10.18 -14.51 -6.15
N VAL A 101 11.48 -14.63 -5.83
CA VAL A 101 12.00 -14.43 -4.47
C VAL A 101 11.80 -12.98 -4.03
N VAL A 102 12.22 -12.02 -4.86
CA VAL A 102 12.06 -10.59 -4.59
C VAL A 102 10.57 -10.24 -4.43
N ARG A 103 9.69 -10.70 -5.33
CA ARG A 103 8.24 -10.53 -5.23
C ARG A 103 7.69 -11.03 -3.89
N THR A 104 8.06 -12.25 -3.50
CA THR A 104 7.57 -12.89 -2.28
C THR A 104 8.02 -12.11 -1.05
N LEU A 105 9.31 -11.78 -0.97
CA LEU A 105 9.85 -10.99 0.14
C LEU A 105 9.20 -9.61 0.23
N ALA A 106 8.99 -8.94 -0.90
CA ALA A 106 8.34 -7.63 -0.93
C ALA A 106 6.90 -7.70 -0.38
N ILE A 107 6.12 -8.71 -0.76
CA ILE A 107 4.76 -8.91 -0.20
C ILE A 107 4.83 -9.17 1.30
N LEU A 108 5.75 -10.02 1.76
CA LEU A 108 5.90 -10.32 3.18
C LEU A 108 6.30 -9.08 3.99
N VAL A 109 7.20 -8.25 3.47
CA VAL A 109 7.57 -6.97 4.09
C VAL A 109 6.39 -6.01 4.14
N ALA A 110 5.58 -5.92 3.07
CA ALA A 110 4.37 -5.10 3.06
C ALA A 110 3.37 -5.55 4.14
N VAL A 111 3.10 -6.86 4.23
CA VAL A 111 2.22 -7.44 5.25
C VAL A 111 2.76 -7.20 6.66
N ALA A 112 4.05 -7.46 6.89
CA ALA A 112 4.69 -7.27 8.19
C ALA A 112 4.65 -5.79 8.62
N SER A 113 4.89 -4.87 7.69
CA SER A 113 4.82 -3.43 7.93
C SER A 113 3.41 -2.97 8.29
N LEU A 114 2.40 -3.46 7.56
CA LEU A 114 0.98 -3.22 7.85
C LEU A 114 0.61 -3.73 9.25
N GLY A 115 0.95 -4.99 9.55
CA GLY A 115 0.66 -5.62 10.83
C GLY A 115 1.35 -4.92 11.99
N TRP A 116 2.63 -4.58 11.84
CA TRP A 116 3.40 -3.83 12.84
C TRP A 116 2.76 -2.47 13.12
N ARG A 117 2.49 -1.67 12.09
CA ARG A 117 1.86 -0.35 12.23
C ARG A 117 0.52 -0.45 12.94
N ALA A 118 -0.34 -1.39 12.52
CA ALA A 118 -1.70 -1.51 13.05
C ALA A 118 -1.75 -1.99 14.51
N SER A 119 -0.79 -2.84 14.93
CA SER A 119 -0.76 -3.40 16.29
C SER A 119 0.01 -2.56 17.29
N THR A 120 1.04 -1.82 16.85
CA THR A 120 1.95 -1.12 17.78
C THR A 120 1.81 0.39 17.75
N ILE A 121 1.60 1.00 16.58
CA ILE A 121 1.63 2.46 16.42
C ILE A 121 0.21 3.03 16.39
N ALA A 122 -0.67 2.45 15.57
CA ALA A 122 -2.03 2.95 15.36
C ALA A 122 -2.87 3.07 16.65
N PRO A 123 -2.82 2.12 17.63
CA PRO A 123 -3.64 2.22 18.83
C PRO A 123 -3.29 3.45 19.68
N GLY A 124 -2.00 3.70 19.91
CA GLY A 124 -1.53 4.86 20.67
C GLY A 124 -1.86 6.16 19.97
N MET A 125 -1.55 6.26 18.68
CA MET A 125 -1.90 7.45 17.89
C MET A 125 -3.41 7.75 17.87
N ASN A 126 -4.25 6.72 17.70
CA ASN A 126 -5.70 6.91 17.70
C ASN A 126 -6.24 7.32 19.08
N ALA A 127 -5.62 6.85 20.17
CA ALA A 127 -5.97 7.27 21.52
C ALA A 127 -5.65 8.76 21.73
N GLU A 128 -4.44 9.19 21.38
CA GLU A 128 -4.03 10.61 21.47
C GLU A 128 -4.88 11.50 20.57
N LEU A 129 -5.21 11.07 19.36
CA LEU A 129 -6.04 11.84 18.43
C LEU A 129 -7.46 12.06 18.98
N ARG A 130 -8.07 11.02 19.57
CA ARG A 130 -9.39 11.13 20.20
C ARG A 130 -9.37 11.99 21.46
N ALA A 131 -8.32 11.86 22.27
CA ALA A 131 -8.13 12.69 23.45
C ALA A 131 -7.97 14.17 23.06
N TYR A 132 -7.20 14.46 22.00
CA TYR A 132 -7.10 15.78 21.41
C TYR A 132 -8.46 16.33 20.98
N TRP A 133 -9.26 15.56 20.25
CA TRP A 133 -10.59 16.01 19.80
C TRP A 133 -11.53 16.30 20.96
N ASN A 134 -11.50 15.50 22.02
CA ASN A 134 -12.31 15.73 23.21
C ASN A 134 -11.87 17.02 23.93
N ALA A 135 -10.56 17.19 24.14
CA ALA A 135 -10.00 18.38 24.79
C ALA A 135 -10.17 19.65 23.94
N ALA A 136 -10.30 19.54 22.62
CA ALA A 136 -10.53 20.68 21.74
C ALA A 136 -11.96 21.25 21.83
N GLN A 137 -12.91 20.55 22.47
CA GLN A 137 -14.31 21.00 22.61
C GLN A 137 -14.51 22.10 23.66
N SER A 138 -13.53 22.37 24.53
CA SER A 138 -13.61 23.42 25.56
C SER A 138 -12.35 24.27 25.58
N VAL A 139 -12.52 25.60 25.68
CA VAL A 139 -11.40 26.56 25.79
C VAL A 139 -10.56 26.31 27.04
N GLU A 140 -11.17 25.79 28.10
CA GLU A 140 -10.49 25.50 29.38
C GLU A 140 -9.44 24.37 29.24
N THR A 141 -9.65 23.45 28.30
CA THR A 141 -8.79 22.29 28.05
C THR A 141 -7.79 22.51 26.90
N ALA A 142 -7.56 23.76 26.48
CA ALA A 142 -6.66 24.08 25.36
C ALA A 142 -5.20 23.63 25.60
N ALA A 143 -4.72 23.64 26.85
CA ALA A 143 -3.39 23.14 27.19
C ALA A 143 -3.29 21.61 27.07
N GLU A 144 -4.33 20.90 27.50
CA GLU A 144 -4.45 19.45 27.39
C GLU A 144 -4.55 19.01 25.92
N ALA A 145 -5.34 19.72 25.11
CA ALA A 145 -5.42 19.50 23.67
C ALA A 145 -4.03 19.58 23.00
N ARG A 146 -3.23 20.60 23.34
CA ARG A 146 -1.85 20.73 22.82
C ARG A 146 -0.94 19.59 23.27
N ALA A 147 -1.10 19.07 24.48
CA ALA A 147 -0.31 17.95 24.97
C ALA A 147 -0.59 16.66 24.17
N HIS A 148 -1.87 16.36 23.92
CA HIS A 148 -2.27 15.21 23.09
C HIS A 148 -1.86 15.36 21.62
N GLN A 149 -1.97 16.57 21.06
CA GLN A 149 -1.46 16.85 19.72
C GLN A 149 0.06 16.59 19.63
N ALA A 150 0.84 17.07 20.62
CA ALA A 150 2.28 16.85 20.65
C ALA A 150 2.64 15.36 20.78
N ALA A 151 1.89 14.59 21.56
CA ALA A 151 2.07 13.14 21.66
C ALA A 151 1.78 12.43 20.33
N PHE A 152 0.70 12.81 19.64
CA PHE A 152 0.39 12.33 18.30
C PHE A 152 1.53 12.63 17.30
N ASP A 153 2.07 13.84 17.33
CA ASP A 153 3.13 14.30 16.43
C ASP A 153 4.46 13.54 16.60
N VAL A 154 4.70 12.92 17.76
CA VAL A 154 5.87 12.05 17.98
C VAL A 154 5.77 10.74 17.19
N ASP A 155 4.57 10.17 17.10
CA ASP A 155 4.35 8.87 16.45
C ASP A 155 3.94 8.99 14.98
N HIS A 156 3.37 10.12 14.57
CA HIS A 156 2.95 10.36 13.18
C HIS A 156 4.07 10.13 12.14
N PRO A 157 5.31 10.62 12.31
CA PRO A 157 6.41 10.33 11.39
C PRO A 157 6.77 8.84 11.32
N LYS A 158 6.61 8.10 12.43
CA LYS A 158 6.86 6.65 12.46
C LYS A 158 5.79 5.93 11.65
N ALA A 159 4.51 6.27 11.84
CA ALA A 159 3.41 5.72 11.05
C ALA A 159 3.60 6.00 9.55
N ALA A 160 3.95 7.24 9.19
CA ALA A 160 4.21 7.63 7.81
C ALA A 160 5.37 6.82 7.19
N ARG A 161 6.45 6.58 7.95
CA ARG A 161 7.57 5.75 7.48
C ARG A 161 7.14 4.31 7.18
N TRP A 162 6.38 3.67 8.07
CA TRP A 162 5.89 2.30 7.85
C TRP A 162 4.86 2.20 6.73
N PHE A 163 4.05 3.24 6.55
CA PHE A 163 3.15 3.36 5.40
C PHE A 163 3.94 3.43 4.09
N ASN A 164 5.00 4.24 4.04
CA ASN A 164 5.88 4.34 2.87
C ASN A 164 6.65 3.05 2.58
N ILE A 165 7.12 2.33 3.61
CA ILE A 165 7.74 1.00 3.45
C ILE A 165 6.73 0.03 2.82
N THR A 166 5.48 0.04 3.30
CA THR A 166 4.40 -0.79 2.72
C THR A 166 4.20 -0.45 1.25
N PHE A 167 4.06 0.83 0.90
CA PHE A 167 3.90 1.29 -0.47
C PHE A 167 5.07 0.88 -1.38
N ALA A 168 6.30 1.19 -0.99
CA ALA A 168 7.51 0.85 -1.75
C ALA A 168 7.63 -0.66 -1.97
N SER A 169 7.25 -1.47 -0.98
CA SER A 169 7.24 -2.93 -1.08
C SER A 169 6.20 -3.42 -2.09
N LEU A 170 5.00 -2.83 -2.12
CA LEU A 170 3.99 -3.18 -3.13
C LEU A 170 4.42 -2.79 -4.55
N LEU A 171 5.06 -1.63 -4.72
CA LEU A 171 5.65 -1.24 -6.01
C LEU A 171 6.74 -2.23 -6.47
N LEU A 172 7.62 -2.64 -5.56
CA LEU A 172 8.63 -3.65 -5.86
C LEU A 172 7.99 -5.00 -6.21
N ALA A 173 6.92 -5.39 -5.51
CA ALA A 173 6.16 -6.60 -5.82
C ALA A 173 5.51 -6.53 -7.22
N ILE A 174 4.96 -5.38 -7.62
CA ILE A 174 4.42 -5.15 -8.98
C ILE A 174 5.52 -5.34 -10.03
N VAL A 175 6.66 -4.66 -9.88
CA VAL A 175 7.77 -4.73 -10.84
C VAL A 175 8.31 -6.17 -10.93
N ALA A 176 8.55 -6.82 -9.79
CA ALA A 176 9.04 -8.19 -9.75
C ALA A 176 8.04 -9.19 -10.36
N SER A 177 6.73 -8.97 -10.18
CA SER A 177 5.66 -9.77 -10.80
C SER A 177 5.61 -9.58 -12.31
N ALA A 178 5.75 -8.34 -12.79
CA ALA A 178 5.78 -8.04 -14.21
C ALA A 178 6.98 -8.74 -14.88
N VAL A 179 8.19 -8.57 -14.32
CA VAL A 179 9.40 -9.24 -14.83
C VAL A 179 9.26 -10.77 -14.82
N HIS A 180 8.61 -11.33 -13.79
CA HIS A 180 8.39 -12.77 -13.70
C HIS A 180 7.40 -13.31 -14.73
N THR A 181 6.46 -12.49 -15.20
CA THR A 181 5.38 -12.92 -16.12
C THR A 181 5.73 -12.72 -17.60
N VAL A 182 6.81 -11.99 -17.93
CA VAL A 182 7.32 -11.86 -19.30
C VAL A 182 7.75 -13.24 -19.82
N PRO A 183 7.16 -13.73 -20.94
CA PRO A 183 7.63 -14.95 -21.58
C PRO A 183 9.10 -14.77 -21.99
N LEU A 184 9.97 -15.69 -21.58
CA LEU A 184 11.32 -15.72 -22.13
C LEU A 184 11.18 -16.07 -23.61
N VAL A 185 11.50 -15.11 -24.49
CA VAL A 185 11.66 -15.38 -25.93
C VAL A 185 12.70 -16.49 -26.03
N PRO A 186 12.37 -17.68 -26.57
CA PRO A 186 13.36 -18.72 -26.76
C PRO A 186 14.50 -18.13 -27.58
N ARG A 187 15.72 -18.16 -27.04
CA ARG A 187 16.89 -17.81 -27.87
C ARG A 187 16.86 -18.76 -29.07
N PRO A 188 16.92 -18.25 -30.32
CA PRO A 188 17.06 -19.11 -31.49
C PRO A 188 18.19 -20.10 -31.22
N ARG A 189 17.96 -21.40 -31.43
CA ARG A 189 19.04 -22.36 -31.24
C ARG A 189 20.09 -22.04 -32.29
N ALA A 190 21.38 -22.21 -31.96
CA ALA A 190 22.45 -22.03 -32.95
C ALA A 190 22.30 -22.96 -34.17
N THR A 191 21.47 -24.00 -34.08
CA THR A 191 21.08 -24.89 -35.18
C THR A 191 19.97 -24.34 -36.08
N ASP A 192 19.24 -23.31 -35.64
CA ASP A 192 18.32 -22.53 -36.48
C ASP A 192 19.07 -21.45 -37.28
N ALA A 193 20.42 -21.44 -37.19
CA ALA A 193 21.28 -20.63 -38.03
C ALA A 193 21.10 -21.07 -39.48
N LEU A 194 20.21 -20.35 -40.17
CA LEU A 194 20.11 -20.16 -41.60
C LEU A 194 20.53 -21.39 -42.39
N GLU A 195 19.54 -22.18 -42.79
CA GLU A 195 19.69 -23.06 -43.95
C GLU A 195 20.48 -22.25 -45.02
N PRO A 196 21.69 -22.69 -45.40
CA PRO A 196 22.54 -21.89 -46.27
C PRO A 196 21.72 -21.57 -47.52
N PRO A 197 21.70 -20.29 -47.96
CA PRO A 197 20.84 -19.87 -49.05
C PRO A 197 21.05 -20.84 -50.20
N ALA A 198 19.98 -21.53 -50.61
CA ALA A 198 20.03 -22.49 -51.69
C ALA A 198 20.60 -21.77 -52.91
N LEU A 199 21.89 -21.98 -53.18
CA LEU A 199 22.56 -21.44 -54.34
C LEU A 199 21.83 -22.05 -55.54
N ALA A 200 21.01 -21.23 -56.18
CA ALA A 200 20.27 -21.58 -57.37
C ALA A 200 21.29 -21.90 -58.47
N THR A 201 21.70 -23.16 -58.56
CA THR A 201 22.47 -23.70 -59.67
C THR A 201 21.53 -23.84 -60.87
N ARG A 202 21.23 -22.70 -61.52
CA ARG A 202 20.70 -22.74 -62.89
C ARG A 202 21.85 -23.17 -63.81
N ARG A 203 21.73 -24.39 -64.34
CA ARG A 203 22.47 -24.86 -65.51
C ARG A 203 21.82 -24.34 -66.78
#